data_AF-A0A7X2CFT0-F1
#
_entry.id   AF-A0A7X2CFT0-F1
#
_cell.length_a   1.000
_cell.length_b   1.000
_cell.length_c   1.000
_cell.angle_alpha   90.00
_cell.angle_beta   90.00
_cell.angle_gamma   90.00
#
_symmetry.space_group_name_H-M   'P 1'
#
loop_
_entity.id
_entity.type
_entity.pdbx_description
1 polymer ?
#
loop_
_entity_poly.entity_id
_entity_poly.type
_entity_poly.pdbx_seq_one_letter_code
_entity_poly.pdbx_strand_id
1 'polypeptide(L)'
;MGASITLAGESLIAQKQGAGEKLDIARFVLALVPGLDPNAPVDRAAGKPPADQIVYTKGYDRKGYVSPNQVVYSLMVGSDVGDWDFNWIGLEAAEGVLLAVATVPVQQKRKNIPPLQIGNNVTRNFLVEFNGAQALTGVTVDASTWQHDFTVRLNGIDRRERLSNRDVFGRACFLADSLQMERSFGLYQVKAGIAYVEGIRVDLAEPVHAQLPALPAKAWLDVALAREGSDSVATWKVVFGEAKADYVDSNGTAHYVVELASVDVAGDITDLRASEPINGALVKQFALRSGDYEHLRARATKKEDVGLSDIPNAKSDDPGTNSSEILATTKALNLLRQQIAESEVREVFAVAMDTPPPGSLKANGAAVSRTAYARLFAKIGTRFGAGDGINTFNLPDPRGLHLRYWDDGRGIDAGRVLGSYQADAIRSHTATGTTNPGGAHTPTATTASAGRHAHAVRSGANTPDGVDQEGDADEPRNIVNYGQPGVHDKSTSENGDHTHPVTVAPVPDHVHPVTVSYIGAAETRPQNIAFLACIKY
;
A
#
# COMPACT_ATOMS: atom_id res chain seq x y z
N MET A 1 28.19 -5.43 -79.94
CA MET A 1 27.47 -5.93 -81.13
C MET A 1 26.07 -5.37 -81.09
N GLY A 2 25.63 -4.76 -82.21
CA GLY A 2 24.32 -4.13 -82.30
C GLY A 2 23.23 -5.14 -82.68
N ALA A 3 21.99 -4.85 -82.30
CA ALA A 3 20.85 -5.58 -82.84
C ALA A 3 20.73 -5.32 -84.35
N SER A 4 20.38 -6.35 -85.11
CA SER A 4 20.16 -6.27 -86.56
C SER A 4 18.69 -6.45 -86.87
N ILE A 5 18.12 -5.52 -87.63
CA ILE A 5 16.75 -5.63 -88.16
C ILE A 5 16.72 -6.79 -89.16
N THR A 6 15.76 -7.71 -89.09
CA THR A 6 15.66 -8.83 -90.06
C THR A 6 15.13 -8.33 -91.41
N LEU A 7 15.24 -9.13 -92.47
CA LEU A 7 14.64 -8.80 -93.77
C LEU A 7 13.10 -8.70 -93.70
N ALA A 8 12.47 -9.52 -92.86
CA ALA A 8 11.04 -9.45 -92.58
C ALA A 8 10.67 -8.17 -91.80
N GLY A 9 11.52 -7.78 -90.83
CA GLY A 9 11.37 -6.55 -90.08
C GLY A 9 11.54 -5.29 -90.92
N GLU A 10 12.54 -5.28 -91.82
CA GLU A 10 12.76 -4.20 -92.79
C GLU A 10 11.57 -4.05 -93.75
N SER A 11 11.02 -5.17 -94.21
CA SER A 11 9.80 -5.19 -95.03
C SER A 11 8.59 -4.64 -94.29
N LEU A 12 8.40 -5.00 -93.01
CA LEU A 12 7.31 -4.48 -92.17
C LEU A 12 7.48 -2.98 -91.89
N ILE A 13 8.69 -2.50 -91.62
CA ILE A 13 8.99 -1.07 -91.45
C ILE A 13 8.59 -0.29 -92.70
N ALA A 14 9.03 -0.75 -93.88
CA ALA A 14 8.71 -0.10 -95.15
C ALA A 14 7.19 -0.12 -95.44
N GLN A 15 6.51 -1.24 -95.18
CA GLN A 15 5.05 -1.35 -95.31
C GLN A 15 4.32 -0.35 -94.41
N LYS A 16 4.68 -0.29 -93.12
CA LYS A 16 4.06 0.63 -92.14
C LYS A 16 4.32 2.09 -92.50
N GLN A 17 5.54 2.43 -92.92
CA GLN A 17 5.89 3.77 -93.41
C GLN A 17 5.06 4.17 -94.64
N GLY A 18 4.93 3.28 -95.64
CA GLY A 18 4.14 3.54 -96.83
C GLY A 18 2.64 3.68 -96.57
N ALA A 19 2.11 2.97 -95.56
CA ALA A 19 0.70 3.04 -95.15
C ALA A 19 0.39 4.20 -94.19
N GLY A 20 1.39 4.87 -93.62
CA GLY A 20 1.20 5.83 -92.52
C GLY A 20 0.74 5.17 -91.21
N GLU A 21 0.95 3.86 -91.06
CA GLU A 21 0.56 3.08 -89.91
C GLU A 21 1.65 3.05 -88.83
N LYS A 22 1.23 2.93 -87.57
CA LYS A 22 2.14 2.76 -86.44
C LYS A 22 2.72 1.35 -86.38
N LEU A 23 4.02 1.25 -86.12
CA LEU A 23 4.72 0.01 -85.79
C LEU A 23 4.71 -0.20 -84.28
N ASP A 24 3.98 -1.21 -83.80
CA ASP A 24 3.97 -1.60 -82.38
C ASP A 24 4.77 -2.87 -82.14
N ILE A 25 5.51 -2.88 -81.04
CA ILE A 25 6.25 -4.04 -80.54
C ILE A 25 5.38 -4.82 -79.57
N ALA A 26 5.27 -6.14 -79.75
CA ALA A 26 4.53 -7.01 -78.82
C ALA A 26 5.42 -7.45 -77.65
N ARG A 27 6.56 -8.07 -77.94
CA ARG A 27 7.33 -8.82 -76.94
C ARG A 27 8.80 -8.99 -77.28
N PHE A 28 9.57 -9.27 -76.23
CA PHE A 28 10.85 -9.94 -76.31
C PHE A 28 10.67 -11.46 -76.39
N VAL A 29 11.55 -12.10 -77.14
CA VAL A 29 11.71 -13.55 -77.24
C VAL A 29 13.16 -13.89 -76.90
N LEU A 30 13.39 -14.70 -75.87
CA LEU A 30 14.70 -15.20 -75.46
C LEU A 30 14.80 -16.68 -75.80
N ALA A 31 15.91 -17.08 -76.41
CA ALA A 31 16.14 -18.46 -76.84
C ALA A 31 17.57 -18.93 -76.55
N LEU A 32 17.73 -20.24 -76.45
CA LEU A 32 19.01 -20.94 -76.38
C LEU A 32 19.22 -21.73 -77.67
N VAL A 33 19.97 -21.15 -78.60
CA VAL A 33 20.30 -21.74 -79.90
C VAL A 33 21.63 -22.50 -79.77
N PRO A 34 21.65 -23.85 -79.87
CA PRO A 34 22.89 -24.61 -79.71
C PRO A 34 23.92 -24.27 -80.79
N GLY A 35 25.20 -24.16 -80.41
CA GLY A 35 26.31 -23.92 -81.35
C GLY A 35 26.37 -22.51 -81.97
N LEU A 36 25.50 -21.58 -81.55
CA LEU A 36 25.51 -20.19 -82.01
C LEU A 36 26.83 -19.48 -81.61
N ASP A 37 27.63 -19.06 -82.60
CA ASP A 37 28.76 -18.16 -82.37
C ASP A 37 28.24 -16.74 -82.11
N PRO A 38 28.48 -16.15 -80.92
CA PRO A 38 28.03 -14.81 -80.62
C PRO A 38 28.78 -13.73 -81.39
N ASN A 39 29.94 -14.04 -82.01
CA ASN A 39 30.75 -13.06 -82.76
C ASN A 39 30.46 -13.07 -84.27
N ALA A 40 29.75 -14.07 -84.77
CA ALA A 40 29.34 -14.13 -86.17
C ALA A 40 28.32 -13.03 -86.50
N PRO A 41 28.29 -12.51 -87.74
CA PRO A 41 27.23 -11.61 -88.18
C PRO A 41 25.84 -12.24 -88.00
N VAL A 42 24.88 -11.45 -87.53
CA VAL A 42 23.49 -11.90 -87.36
C VAL A 42 22.90 -12.20 -88.74
N ASP A 43 22.45 -13.44 -88.95
CA ASP A 43 21.67 -13.79 -90.14
C ASP A 43 20.33 -13.04 -90.13
N ARG A 44 20.18 -12.09 -91.07
CA ARG A 44 18.98 -11.25 -91.23
C ARG A 44 17.83 -11.99 -91.93
N ALA A 45 18.10 -13.12 -92.58
CA ALA A 45 17.10 -13.95 -93.26
C ALA A 45 16.55 -15.06 -92.35
N ALA A 46 17.25 -15.40 -91.27
CA ALA A 46 16.80 -16.38 -90.27
C ALA A 46 15.45 -15.99 -89.64
N GLY A 47 14.57 -16.98 -89.51
CA GLY A 47 13.30 -16.85 -88.79
C GLY A 47 13.46 -16.87 -87.27
N LYS A 48 12.33 -16.95 -86.56
CA LYS A 48 12.34 -17.24 -85.12
C LYS A 48 12.95 -18.62 -84.85
N PRO A 49 13.74 -18.80 -83.78
CA PRO A 49 14.18 -20.12 -83.33
C PRO A 49 13.00 -21.08 -83.14
N PRO A 50 13.22 -22.39 -83.32
CA PRO A 50 12.26 -23.44 -82.97
C PRO A 50 11.67 -23.27 -81.56
N ALA A 51 10.41 -23.68 -81.38
CA ALA A 51 9.66 -23.42 -80.15
C ALA A 51 10.26 -24.08 -78.89
N ASP A 52 10.97 -25.19 -79.06
CA ASP A 52 11.74 -25.91 -78.03
C ASP A 52 13.02 -25.17 -77.60
N GLN A 53 13.51 -24.23 -78.40
CA GLN A 53 14.66 -23.38 -78.07
C GLN A 53 14.25 -22.07 -77.39
N ILE A 54 12.98 -21.68 -77.43
CA ILE A 54 12.47 -20.46 -76.80
C ILE A 54 12.29 -20.71 -75.30
N VAL A 55 13.15 -20.09 -74.48
CA VAL A 55 13.15 -20.28 -73.02
C VAL A 55 12.27 -19.28 -72.28
N TYR A 56 12.05 -18.09 -72.85
CA TYR A 56 11.24 -17.05 -72.21
C TYR A 56 10.67 -16.04 -73.21
N THR A 57 9.44 -15.58 -72.99
CA THR A 57 8.85 -14.44 -73.73
C THR A 57 8.10 -13.52 -72.78
N LYS A 58 8.24 -12.19 -72.97
CA LYS A 58 7.56 -11.18 -72.15
C LYS A 58 7.37 -9.89 -72.96
N GLY A 59 6.29 -9.15 -72.70
CA GLY A 59 6.18 -7.76 -73.15
C GLY A 59 7.34 -6.90 -72.65
N TYR A 60 7.63 -5.79 -73.35
CA TYR A 60 8.62 -4.82 -72.87
C TYR A 60 8.13 -4.14 -71.58
N ASP A 61 9.06 -3.77 -70.70
CA ASP A 61 8.78 -3.02 -69.48
C ASP A 61 8.80 -1.51 -69.72
N ARG A 62 9.66 -1.03 -70.63
CA ARG A 62 9.76 0.39 -71.04
C ARG A 62 10.10 0.53 -72.53
N LYS A 63 9.68 1.63 -73.14
CA LYS A 63 10.09 2.06 -74.50
C LYS A 63 10.39 3.56 -74.56
N GLY A 64 11.47 3.94 -75.24
CA GLY A 64 11.99 5.31 -75.24
C GLY A 64 12.81 5.61 -76.50
N TYR A 65 12.94 6.88 -76.88
CA TYR A 65 13.76 7.28 -78.03
C TYR A 65 15.15 7.77 -77.57
N VAL A 66 16.16 7.55 -78.40
CA VAL A 66 17.53 8.09 -78.21
C VAL A 66 17.79 9.21 -79.21
N SER A 67 17.24 9.08 -80.41
CA SER A 67 17.21 10.10 -81.47
C SER A 67 15.97 9.86 -82.34
N PRO A 68 15.60 10.75 -83.28
CA PRO A 68 14.46 10.54 -84.17
C PRO A 68 14.51 9.22 -84.97
N ASN A 69 15.70 8.64 -85.15
CA ASN A 69 15.95 7.39 -85.88
C ASN A 69 16.27 6.19 -84.99
N GLN A 70 16.30 6.35 -83.66
CA GLN A 70 16.68 5.29 -82.72
C GLN A 70 15.68 5.19 -81.57
N VAL A 71 15.08 4.02 -81.42
CA VAL A 71 14.19 3.68 -80.31
C VAL A 71 14.72 2.46 -79.57
N VAL A 72 14.58 2.45 -78.25
CA VAL A 72 15.04 1.39 -77.37
C VAL A 72 13.85 0.81 -76.60
N TYR A 73 13.82 -0.51 -76.53
CA TYR A 73 12.90 -1.28 -75.70
C TYR A 73 13.68 -1.93 -74.57
N SER A 74 13.12 -1.96 -73.37
CA SER A 74 13.75 -2.55 -72.19
C SER A 74 12.95 -3.73 -71.68
N LEU A 75 13.64 -4.82 -71.36
CA LEU A 75 13.14 -6.01 -70.69
C LEU A 75 13.82 -6.12 -69.32
N MET A 76 13.03 -6.28 -68.26
CA MET A 76 13.50 -6.62 -66.92
C MET A 76 12.86 -7.93 -66.45
N VAL A 77 13.71 -8.91 -66.14
CA VAL A 77 13.32 -10.21 -65.59
C VAL A 77 13.80 -10.30 -64.15
N GLY A 78 12.85 -10.40 -63.22
CA GLY A 78 13.13 -10.46 -61.78
C GLY A 78 13.74 -11.77 -61.31
N SER A 79 14.34 -11.76 -60.13
CA SER A 79 14.96 -12.93 -59.48
C SER A 79 13.93 -13.98 -59.03
N ASP A 80 12.64 -13.70 -59.11
CA ASP A 80 11.51 -14.63 -58.88
C ASP A 80 11.21 -15.54 -60.08
N VAL A 81 11.63 -15.14 -61.28
CA VAL A 81 11.46 -15.88 -62.54
C VAL A 81 12.48 -17.02 -62.64
N GLY A 82 12.03 -18.18 -63.15
CA GLY A 82 12.72 -19.48 -63.15
C GLY A 82 14.08 -19.57 -63.85
N ASP A 83 14.61 -20.80 -63.87
CA ASP A 83 15.98 -21.10 -64.29
C ASP A 83 16.05 -21.48 -65.76
N TRP A 84 16.89 -20.79 -66.51
CA TRP A 84 17.16 -21.05 -67.93
C TRP A 84 18.42 -20.31 -68.38
N ASP A 85 19.01 -20.79 -69.48
CA ASP A 85 20.14 -20.15 -70.15
C ASP A 85 19.67 -19.63 -71.53
N PHE A 86 20.26 -18.56 -72.05
CA PHE A 86 19.92 -17.98 -73.34
C PHE A 86 21.12 -17.33 -74.03
N ASN A 87 21.17 -17.35 -75.36
CA ASN A 87 22.21 -16.70 -76.18
C ASN A 87 21.63 -15.90 -77.35
N TRP A 88 20.31 -15.91 -77.51
CA TRP A 88 19.60 -15.27 -78.61
C TRP A 88 18.47 -14.40 -78.07
N ILE A 89 18.33 -13.20 -78.61
CA ILE A 89 17.34 -12.19 -78.21
C ILE A 89 16.64 -11.67 -79.47
N GLY A 90 15.33 -11.85 -79.55
CA GLY A 90 14.49 -11.33 -80.62
C GLY A 90 13.49 -10.30 -80.12
N LEU A 91 13.18 -9.31 -80.96
CA LEU A 91 12.13 -8.33 -80.75
C LEU A 91 11.01 -8.60 -81.78
N GLU A 92 9.80 -8.89 -81.30
CA GLU A 92 8.65 -9.27 -82.13
C GLU A 92 7.61 -8.14 -82.18
N ALA A 93 7.16 -7.80 -83.40
CA ALA A 93 6.11 -6.82 -83.65
C ALA A 93 4.70 -7.36 -83.33
N ALA A 94 3.71 -6.48 -83.21
CA ALA A 94 2.31 -6.84 -82.95
C ALA A 94 1.73 -7.83 -83.97
N GLU A 95 2.21 -7.76 -85.22
CA GLU A 95 1.85 -8.63 -86.34
C GLU A 95 2.51 -10.04 -86.27
N GLY A 96 3.25 -10.35 -85.20
CA GLY A 96 3.96 -11.63 -85.04
C GLY A 96 5.24 -11.76 -85.87
N VAL A 97 5.65 -10.68 -86.55
CA VAL A 97 6.89 -10.57 -87.33
C VAL A 97 8.08 -10.37 -86.39
N LEU A 98 9.16 -11.13 -86.61
CA LEU A 98 10.43 -10.93 -85.94
C LEU A 98 11.12 -9.68 -86.51
N LEU A 99 11.02 -8.55 -85.81
CA LEU A 99 11.52 -7.27 -86.30
C LEU A 99 13.05 -7.20 -86.31
N ALA A 100 13.69 -7.61 -85.20
CA ALA A 100 15.12 -7.47 -85.01
C ALA A 100 15.67 -8.56 -84.07
N VAL A 101 16.96 -8.86 -84.24
CA VAL A 101 17.67 -9.95 -83.54
C VAL A 101 19.02 -9.45 -83.00
N ALA A 102 19.39 -9.91 -81.82
CA ALA A 102 20.73 -9.78 -81.26
C ALA A 102 21.19 -11.13 -80.69
N THR A 103 22.46 -11.45 -80.91
CA THR A 103 23.14 -12.62 -80.36
C THR A 103 24.07 -12.19 -79.22
N VAL A 104 24.22 -13.04 -78.21
CA VAL A 104 25.09 -12.79 -77.04
C VAL A 104 25.76 -14.09 -76.60
N PRO A 105 26.94 -14.06 -75.96
CA PRO A 105 27.50 -15.25 -75.30
C PRO A 105 26.49 -15.80 -74.28
N VAL A 106 26.43 -17.12 -74.06
CA VAL A 106 25.43 -17.76 -73.20
C VAL A 106 25.31 -17.05 -71.84
N GLN A 107 24.09 -16.62 -71.53
CA GLN A 107 23.70 -15.89 -70.32
C GLN A 107 22.84 -16.79 -69.45
N GLN A 108 23.05 -16.74 -68.14
CA GLN A 108 22.32 -17.58 -67.18
C GLN A 108 21.29 -16.75 -66.40
N LYS A 109 20.04 -17.19 -66.38
CA LYS A 109 19.00 -16.71 -65.46
C LYS A 109 18.78 -17.75 -64.37
N ARG A 110 18.86 -17.33 -63.11
CA ARG A 110 18.59 -18.17 -61.93
C ARG A 110 17.56 -17.50 -61.03
N LYS A 111 16.67 -18.30 -60.48
CA LYS A 111 15.65 -17.94 -59.50
C LYS A 111 16.25 -17.91 -58.11
N ASN A 112 15.80 -16.96 -57.30
CA ASN A 112 16.19 -16.84 -55.90
C ASN A 112 15.42 -17.88 -55.08
N ILE A 113 16.15 -18.83 -54.49
CA ILE A 113 15.62 -19.87 -53.63
C ILE A 113 16.53 -19.97 -52.38
N PRO A 114 16.52 -18.98 -51.47
CA PRO A 114 17.38 -19.01 -50.29
C PRO A 114 17.03 -20.19 -49.36
N PRO A 115 18.01 -20.83 -48.70
CA PRO A 115 19.46 -20.60 -48.79
C PRO A 115 20.14 -21.34 -49.95
N LEU A 116 19.41 -22.13 -50.74
CA LEU A 116 19.93 -23.09 -51.72
C LEU A 116 20.51 -22.45 -52.99
N GLN A 117 19.92 -21.34 -53.46
CA GLN A 117 20.33 -20.65 -54.68
C GLN A 117 20.10 -19.14 -54.57
N ILE A 118 21.13 -18.35 -54.84
CA ILE A 118 21.03 -16.89 -55.02
C ILE A 118 20.59 -16.63 -56.45
N GLY A 119 19.45 -15.95 -56.62
CA GLY A 119 18.91 -15.60 -57.93
C GLY A 119 19.50 -14.30 -58.49
N ASN A 120 19.39 -14.11 -59.80
CA ASN A 120 19.80 -12.87 -60.48
C ASN A 120 18.63 -12.19 -61.20
N ASN A 121 18.74 -10.86 -61.32
CA ASN A 121 17.90 -10.06 -62.22
C ASN A 121 18.59 -9.98 -63.59
N VAL A 122 17.82 -10.07 -64.67
CA VAL A 122 18.33 -9.89 -66.04
C VAL A 122 17.63 -8.70 -66.68
N THR A 123 18.40 -7.65 -66.98
CA THR A 123 17.94 -6.49 -67.74
C THR A 123 18.55 -6.52 -69.15
N ARG A 124 17.74 -6.28 -70.17
CA ARG A 124 18.17 -6.18 -71.57
C ARG A 124 17.54 -4.96 -72.22
N ASN A 125 18.39 -4.06 -72.70
CA ASN A 125 18.00 -2.93 -73.53
C ASN A 125 18.29 -3.29 -74.99
N PHE A 126 17.32 -3.06 -75.86
CA PHE A 126 17.36 -3.49 -77.26
C PHE A 126 17.04 -2.27 -78.13
N LEU A 127 18.09 -1.69 -78.69
CA LEU A 127 18.02 -0.50 -79.53
C LEU A 127 17.78 -0.93 -80.98
N VAL A 128 16.80 -0.29 -81.62
CA VAL A 128 16.42 -0.50 -83.01
C VAL A 128 16.60 0.83 -83.73
N GLU A 129 17.34 0.81 -84.84
CA GLU A 129 17.72 1.99 -85.60
C GLU A 129 17.21 1.91 -87.04
N PHE A 130 16.38 2.88 -87.43
CA PHE A 130 15.93 3.09 -88.80
C PHE A 130 15.39 4.51 -88.98
N ASN A 131 15.35 5.01 -90.21
CA ASN A 131 14.89 6.37 -90.50
C ASN A 131 13.44 6.58 -90.01
N GLY A 132 13.21 7.60 -89.18
CA GLY A 132 11.89 7.94 -88.64
C GLY A 132 11.37 7.01 -87.55
N ALA A 133 12.23 6.21 -86.89
CA ALA A 133 11.81 5.24 -85.88
C ALA A 133 10.97 5.82 -84.74
N GLN A 134 11.28 7.04 -84.27
CA GLN A 134 10.50 7.72 -83.23
C GLN A 134 9.05 7.97 -83.69
N ALA A 135 8.88 8.50 -84.91
CA ALA A 135 7.59 8.80 -85.49
C ALA A 135 6.79 7.53 -85.80
N LEU A 136 7.41 6.54 -86.43
CA LEU A 136 6.73 5.30 -86.83
C LEU A 136 6.25 4.47 -85.62
N THR A 137 7.00 4.47 -84.51
CA THR A 137 6.63 3.71 -83.31
C THR A 137 5.82 4.53 -82.29
N GLY A 138 5.66 5.84 -82.52
CA GLY A 138 4.96 6.76 -81.62
C GLY A 138 5.60 6.87 -80.23
N VAL A 139 6.93 6.73 -80.13
CA VAL A 139 7.65 6.74 -78.85
C VAL A 139 8.08 8.16 -78.50
N THR A 140 7.41 8.76 -77.52
CA THR A 140 7.57 10.18 -77.15
C THR A 140 8.40 10.44 -75.89
N VAL A 141 8.83 9.39 -75.18
CA VAL A 141 9.63 9.51 -73.95
C VAL A 141 11.11 9.36 -74.28
N ASP A 142 11.92 10.33 -73.87
CA ASP A 142 13.37 10.29 -74.02
C ASP A 142 14.00 9.20 -73.14
N ALA A 143 14.85 8.36 -73.69
CA ALA A 143 15.48 7.24 -72.98
C ALA A 143 16.46 7.69 -71.88
N SER A 144 16.95 8.93 -71.91
CA SER A 144 17.77 9.50 -70.81
C SER A 144 17.01 9.54 -69.47
N THR A 145 15.68 9.69 -69.51
CA THR A 145 14.81 9.67 -68.31
C THR A 145 14.82 8.33 -67.56
N TRP A 146 15.42 7.28 -68.13
CA TRP A 146 15.51 5.97 -67.51
C TRP A 146 16.70 5.82 -66.56
N GLN A 147 17.73 6.67 -66.69
CA GLN A 147 18.76 6.79 -65.67
C GLN A 147 18.17 7.53 -64.47
N HIS A 148 17.50 6.79 -63.61
CA HIS A 148 17.17 7.30 -62.28
C HIS A 148 18.47 7.34 -61.47
N ASP A 149 19.06 8.52 -61.34
CA ASP A 149 20.23 8.71 -60.49
C ASP A 149 19.84 8.54 -59.02
N PHE A 150 20.02 7.33 -58.51
CA PHE A 150 19.79 7.01 -57.11
C PHE A 150 20.90 7.55 -56.20
N THR A 151 22.04 8.05 -56.72
CA THR A 151 23.19 8.49 -55.91
C THR A 151 22.79 9.54 -54.88
N VAL A 152 22.04 10.57 -55.30
CA VAL A 152 21.53 11.62 -54.39
C VAL A 152 20.56 11.05 -53.35
N ARG A 153 19.74 10.06 -53.74
CA ARG A 153 18.77 9.44 -52.83
C ARG A 153 19.43 8.51 -51.81
N LEU A 154 20.41 7.72 -52.22
CA LEU A 154 21.16 6.80 -51.35
C LEU A 154 22.03 7.59 -50.36
N ASN A 155 22.82 8.55 -50.84
CA ASN A 155 23.55 9.48 -49.96
C ASN A 155 22.62 10.22 -48.97
N GLY A 156 21.38 10.51 -49.40
CA GLY A 156 20.33 11.11 -48.56
C GLY A 156 19.64 10.14 -47.57
N ILE A 157 19.81 8.82 -47.75
CA ILE A 157 19.39 7.79 -46.80
C ILE A 157 20.51 7.57 -45.78
N ASP A 158 21.75 7.30 -46.22
CA ASP A 158 22.93 7.11 -45.36
C ASP A 158 23.11 8.29 -44.39
N ARG A 159 23.03 9.52 -44.91
CA ARG A 159 23.11 10.74 -44.11
C ARG A 159 21.97 10.84 -43.09
N ARG A 160 20.77 10.34 -43.41
CA ARG A 160 19.60 10.38 -42.51
C ARG A 160 19.69 9.33 -41.42
N GLU A 161 20.16 8.13 -41.75
CA GLU A 161 20.46 7.10 -40.75
C GLU A 161 21.53 7.58 -39.78
N ARG A 162 22.65 8.11 -40.31
CA ARG A 162 23.71 8.71 -39.48
C ARG A 162 23.15 9.81 -38.56
N LEU A 163 22.36 10.74 -39.09
CA LEU A 163 21.77 11.81 -38.27
C LEU A 163 20.76 11.27 -37.24
N SER A 164 19.94 10.28 -37.58
CA SER A 164 19.02 9.64 -36.63
C SER A 164 19.77 8.93 -35.50
N ASN A 165 20.87 8.24 -35.79
CA ASN A 165 21.74 7.64 -34.78
C ASN A 165 22.44 8.72 -33.94
N ARG A 166 22.86 9.83 -34.56
CA ARG A 166 23.44 10.98 -33.87
C ARG A 166 22.46 11.63 -32.90
N ASP A 167 21.19 11.80 -33.28
CA ASP A 167 20.19 12.39 -32.39
C ASP A 167 19.88 11.50 -31.16
N VAL A 168 20.13 10.19 -31.26
CA VAL A 168 19.93 9.21 -30.17
C VAL A 168 21.18 9.02 -29.29
N PHE A 169 22.38 8.94 -29.90
CA PHE A 169 23.63 8.59 -29.21
C PHE A 169 24.61 9.78 -29.04
N GLY A 170 24.35 10.93 -29.66
CA GLY A 170 25.11 12.18 -29.48
C GLY A 170 26.53 12.18 -30.09
N ARG A 171 27.42 12.99 -29.47
CA ARG A 171 28.90 12.98 -29.53
C ARG A 171 29.51 11.68 -30.09
N ALA A 172 29.93 10.90 -29.10
CA ALA A 172 30.37 9.54 -29.19
C ALA A 172 29.66 8.80 -28.05
N CYS A 173 29.23 7.56 -28.28
CA CYS A 173 28.67 6.71 -27.25
C CYS A 173 29.30 5.33 -27.38
N PHE A 174 30.04 4.92 -26.35
CA PHE A 174 30.62 3.59 -26.26
C PHE A 174 29.73 2.73 -25.35
N LEU A 175 29.22 1.61 -25.86
CA LEU A 175 28.29 0.77 -25.12
C LEU A 175 29.09 -0.10 -24.13
N ALA A 176 28.96 0.16 -22.84
CA ALA A 176 29.72 -0.52 -21.79
C ALA A 176 31.24 -0.38 -22.00
N ASP A 177 31.98 -1.50 -21.91
CA ASP A 177 33.43 -1.59 -22.14
C ASP A 177 33.82 -1.72 -23.62
N SER A 178 32.87 -1.57 -24.56
CA SER A 178 33.11 -1.63 -26.01
C SER A 178 34.20 -0.66 -26.48
N LEU A 179 35.23 -1.17 -27.15
CA LEU A 179 36.39 -0.39 -27.61
C LEU A 179 37.17 0.30 -26.46
N GLN A 180 37.15 -0.25 -25.24
CA GLN A 180 38.08 0.17 -24.19
C GLN A 180 39.52 -0.22 -24.55
N MET A 181 40.50 0.65 -24.27
CA MET A 181 41.91 0.26 -24.34
C MET A 181 42.29 -0.54 -23.09
N GLU A 182 42.88 -1.71 -23.28
CA GLU A 182 43.36 -2.57 -22.20
C GLU A 182 44.73 -3.17 -22.54
N ARG A 183 45.38 -3.76 -21.52
CA ARG A 183 46.66 -4.46 -21.68
C ARG A 183 46.46 -5.95 -21.52
N SER A 184 46.68 -6.71 -22.60
CA SER A 184 46.49 -8.16 -22.67
C SER A 184 47.79 -8.84 -23.07
N PHE A 185 48.24 -9.81 -22.27
CA PHE A 185 49.52 -10.54 -22.46
C PHE A 185 50.74 -9.62 -22.73
N GLY A 186 50.74 -8.41 -22.16
CA GLY A 186 51.81 -7.42 -22.31
C GLY A 186 51.67 -6.48 -23.51
N LEU A 187 50.77 -6.77 -24.46
CA LEU A 187 50.40 -5.91 -25.59
C LEU A 187 49.24 -4.99 -25.22
N TYR A 188 49.11 -3.86 -25.94
CA TYR A 188 47.96 -2.97 -25.84
C TYR A 188 46.93 -3.36 -26.91
N GLN A 189 45.66 -3.42 -26.54
CA GLN A 189 44.56 -3.75 -27.44
C GLN A 189 43.32 -2.92 -27.14
N VAL A 190 42.40 -2.89 -28.10
CA VAL A 190 41.08 -2.31 -27.96
C VAL A 190 40.05 -3.44 -27.90
N LYS A 191 39.18 -3.44 -26.89
CA LYS A 191 38.18 -4.50 -26.69
C LYS A 191 37.15 -4.56 -27.82
N ALA A 192 36.66 -5.77 -28.08
CA ALA A 192 35.46 -5.99 -28.90
C ALA A 192 34.26 -5.19 -28.36
N GLY A 193 33.30 -4.90 -29.23
CA GLY A 193 32.03 -4.27 -28.87
C GLY A 193 31.54 -3.23 -29.88
N ILE A 194 30.54 -2.45 -29.47
CA ILE A 194 29.82 -1.49 -30.32
C ILE A 194 30.01 -0.06 -29.81
N ALA A 195 30.30 0.86 -30.72
CA ALA A 195 30.29 2.29 -30.46
C ALA A 195 29.55 3.05 -31.56
N TYR A 196 29.03 4.23 -31.23
CA TYR A 196 28.49 5.18 -32.20
C TYR A 196 29.31 6.47 -32.15
N VAL A 197 29.90 6.87 -33.27
CA VAL A 197 30.68 8.11 -33.40
C VAL A 197 30.04 8.97 -34.49
N GLU A 198 29.57 10.17 -34.13
CA GLU A 198 28.82 11.02 -35.08
C GLU A 198 27.67 10.27 -35.78
N GLY A 199 27.07 9.30 -35.08
CA GLY A 199 25.99 8.44 -35.60
C GLY A 199 26.43 7.29 -36.52
N ILE A 200 27.71 7.15 -36.84
CA ILE A 200 28.27 5.99 -37.54
C ILE A 200 28.41 4.85 -36.51
N ARG A 201 27.84 3.68 -36.80
CA ARG A 201 27.97 2.48 -35.98
C ARG A 201 29.29 1.77 -36.27
N VAL A 202 30.17 1.72 -35.29
CA VAL A 202 31.35 0.86 -35.27
C VAL A 202 30.98 -0.42 -34.54
N ASP A 203 31.16 -1.56 -35.20
CA ASP A 203 30.88 -2.90 -34.66
C ASP A 203 32.16 -3.74 -34.76
N LEU A 204 32.78 -4.00 -33.61
CA LEU A 204 34.06 -4.69 -33.51
C LEU A 204 33.85 -6.07 -32.89
N ALA A 205 33.86 -7.11 -33.72
CA ALA A 205 33.56 -8.48 -33.29
C ALA A 205 34.62 -9.08 -32.34
N GLU A 206 35.90 -8.73 -32.53
CA GLU A 206 37.04 -9.30 -31.80
C GLU A 206 38.02 -8.18 -31.38
N PRO A 207 38.76 -8.32 -30.26
CA PRO A 207 39.73 -7.31 -29.83
C PRO A 207 40.84 -7.09 -30.88
N VAL A 208 41.26 -5.83 -31.05
CA VAL A 208 42.30 -5.44 -32.03
C VAL A 208 43.50 -4.83 -31.34
N HIS A 209 44.70 -5.33 -31.64
CA HIS A 209 45.94 -4.79 -31.10
C HIS A 209 46.18 -3.32 -31.54
N ALA A 210 46.55 -2.48 -30.58
CA ALA A 210 46.87 -1.08 -30.80
C ALA A 210 48.38 -0.86 -30.56
N GLN A 211 49.16 -0.83 -31.64
CA GLN A 211 50.61 -0.61 -31.53
C GLN A 211 50.90 0.85 -31.16
N LEU A 212 51.19 1.09 -29.88
CA LEU A 212 51.53 2.43 -29.38
C LEU A 212 52.86 2.92 -29.99
N PRO A 213 53.00 4.25 -30.22
CA PRO A 213 54.29 4.88 -30.49
C PRO A 213 55.12 4.96 -29.20
N ALA A 214 56.16 5.80 -29.19
CA ALA A 214 56.85 6.16 -27.95
C ALA A 214 55.87 6.74 -26.90
N LEU A 215 56.06 6.35 -25.64
CA LEU A 215 55.25 6.84 -24.51
C LEU A 215 55.76 8.20 -24.02
N PRO A 216 54.89 9.10 -23.51
CA PRO A 216 53.44 8.92 -23.37
C PRO A 216 52.71 9.05 -24.71
N ALA A 217 51.58 8.36 -24.86
CA ALA A 217 50.80 8.33 -26.10
C ALA A 217 49.31 8.56 -25.83
N LYS A 218 48.68 9.50 -26.55
CA LYS A 218 47.22 9.66 -26.55
C LYS A 218 46.63 8.99 -27.79
N ALA A 219 45.64 8.14 -27.55
CA ALA A 219 44.96 7.31 -28.54
C ALA A 219 43.57 7.90 -28.85
N TRP A 220 43.26 7.96 -30.14
CA TRP A 220 42.03 8.49 -30.69
C TRP A 220 41.40 7.47 -31.62
N LEU A 221 40.08 7.38 -31.62
CA LEU A 221 39.33 6.61 -32.61
C LEU A 221 38.94 7.55 -33.75
N ASP A 222 39.42 7.24 -34.95
CA ASP A 222 39.10 7.92 -36.21
C ASP A 222 38.10 7.04 -36.95
N VAL A 223 36.89 7.58 -37.23
CA VAL A 223 35.77 6.87 -37.84
C VAL A 223 35.25 7.64 -39.06
N ALA A 224 35.06 6.94 -40.17
CA ALA A 224 34.50 7.49 -41.40
C ALA A 224 33.53 6.51 -42.07
N LEU A 225 32.45 7.04 -42.64
CA LEU A 225 31.57 6.27 -43.53
C LEU A 225 32.14 6.40 -44.94
N ALA A 226 32.95 5.41 -45.34
CA ALA A 226 33.73 5.44 -46.56
C ALA A 226 33.10 4.53 -47.63
N ARG A 227 33.26 4.90 -48.89
CA ARG A 227 32.74 4.11 -50.01
C ARG A 227 33.63 2.90 -50.27
N GLU A 228 33.05 1.71 -50.21
CA GLU A 228 33.70 0.46 -50.65
C GLU A 228 32.93 -0.11 -51.85
N GLY A 229 33.49 0.08 -53.05
CA GLY A 229 32.87 -0.35 -54.32
C GLY A 229 31.53 0.33 -54.60
N SER A 230 30.44 -0.40 -54.35
CA SER A 230 29.05 0.07 -54.51
C SER A 230 28.31 0.29 -53.18
N ASP A 231 28.99 0.12 -52.04
CA ASP A 231 28.44 0.23 -50.69
C ASP A 231 29.13 1.37 -49.88
N SER A 232 28.56 1.67 -48.72
CA SER A 232 28.92 2.77 -47.83
C SER A 232 29.17 2.20 -46.43
N VAL A 233 30.43 1.93 -46.09
CA VAL A 233 30.81 1.09 -44.94
C VAL A 233 31.47 1.92 -43.83
N ALA A 234 31.24 1.51 -42.58
CA ALA A 234 31.86 2.10 -41.41
C ALA A 234 33.34 1.66 -41.31
N THR A 235 34.25 2.54 -41.73
CA THR A 235 35.69 2.37 -41.56
C THR A 235 36.16 3.06 -40.30
N TRP A 236 37.13 2.47 -39.61
CA TRP A 236 37.70 3.05 -38.41
C TRP A 236 39.15 2.59 -38.20
N LYS A 237 39.91 3.34 -37.41
CA LYS A 237 41.29 3.02 -37.01
C LYS A 237 41.63 3.74 -35.70
N VAL A 238 42.59 3.21 -34.95
CA VAL A 238 43.21 3.93 -33.84
C VAL A 238 44.35 4.80 -34.39
N VAL A 239 44.34 6.10 -34.07
CA VAL A 239 45.42 7.02 -34.40
C VAL A 239 46.00 7.64 -33.13
N PHE A 240 47.27 8.03 -33.21
CA PHE A 240 48.02 8.56 -32.06
C PHE A 240 48.49 10.00 -32.27
N GLY A 241 48.75 10.66 -31.14
CA GLY A 241 49.35 11.99 -31.05
C GLY A 241 48.53 12.95 -30.21
N GLU A 242 48.93 14.22 -30.26
CA GLU A 242 48.22 15.35 -29.66
C GLU A 242 46.79 15.53 -30.19
N ALA A 243 46.08 16.53 -29.65
CA ALA A 243 44.72 16.93 -30.03
C ALA A 243 44.41 16.73 -31.53
N LYS A 244 43.56 15.74 -31.83
CA LYS A 244 43.01 15.50 -33.18
C LYS A 244 41.66 16.18 -33.31
N ALA A 245 41.40 16.73 -34.49
CA ALA A 245 40.10 17.29 -34.86
C ALA A 245 39.49 16.49 -36.02
N ASP A 246 38.18 16.64 -36.18
CA ASP A 246 37.45 16.11 -37.34
C ASP A 246 38.02 16.73 -38.63
N TYR A 247 38.16 15.91 -39.68
CA TYR A 247 38.79 16.33 -40.93
C TYR A 247 38.08 15.72 -42.15
N VAL A 248 38.45 16.17 -43.33
CA VAL A 248 37.98 15.59 -44.61
C VAL A 248 39.20 15.06 -45.35
N ASP A 249 39.13 13.82 -45.84
CA ASP A 249 40.23 13.21 -46.60
C ASP A 249 40.32 13.77 -48.04
N SER A 250 41.33 13.34 -48.80
CA SER A 250 41.51 13.73 -50.20
C SER A 250 40.38 13.26 -51.13
N ASN A 251 39.52 12.34 -50.69
CA ASN A 251 38.40 11.80 -51.44
C ASN A 251 37.07 12.51 -51.12
N GLY A 252 37.07 13.46 -50.17
CA GLY A 252 35.87 14.15 -49.69
C GLY A 252 35.12 13.42 -48.58
N THR A 253 35.70 12.34 -48.02
CA THR A 253 35.12 11.57 -46.91
C THR A 253 35.32 12.32 -45.60
N ALA A 254 34.25 12.50 -44.82
CA ALA A 254 34.34 13.09 -43.48
C ALA A 254 34.82 12.05 -42.47
N HIS A 255 35.90 12.38 -41.77
CA HIS A 255 36.50 11.63 -40.68
C HIS A 255 36.18 12.31 -39.34
N TYR A 256 35.60 11.54 -38.43
CA TYR A 256 35.21 11.98 -37.11
C TYR A 256 36.11 11.35 -36.06
N VAL A 257 36.78 12.19 -35.27
CA VAL A 257 37.83 11.78 -34.35
C VAL A 257 37.41 12.05 -32.91
N VAL A 258 37.54 11.03 -32.07
CA VAL A 258 37.11 11.04 -30.66
C VAL A 258 38.19 10.47 -29.76
N GLU A 259 38.26 10.96 -28.53
CA GLU A 259 39.22 10.47 -27.53
C GLU A 259 38.88 9.04 -27.12
N LEU A 260 39.92 8.20 -27.00
CA LEU A 260 39.78 6.79 -26.61
C LEU A 260 40.55 6.50 -25.31
N ALA A 261 41.84 6.82 -25.25
CA ALA A 261 42.65 6.64 -24.04
C ALA A 261 43.90 7.52 -24.06
N SER A 262 44.55 7.67 -22.90
CA SER A 262 45.96 8.08 -22.83
C SER A 262 46.76 7.04 -22.06
N VAL A 263 47.95 6.74 -22.55
CA VAL A 263 48.92 5.84 -21.90
C VAL A 263 50.13 6.65 -21.48
N ASP A 264 50.47 6.61 -20.20
CA ASP A 264 51.56 7.40 -19.64
C ASP A 264 52.96 6.76 -19.85
N VAL A 265 54.00 7.33 -19.24
CA VAL A 265 55.37 6.81 -19.33
C VAL A 265 55.62 5.51 -18.55
N ALA A 266 54.77 5.17 -17.58
CA ALA A 266 54.81 3.89 -16.86
C ALA A 266 54.07 2.77 -17.64
N GLY A 267 53.20 3.16 -18.57
CA GLY A 267 52.33 2.25 -19.32
C GLY A 267 50.94 2.10 -18.70
N ASP A 268 50.56 3.00 -17.78
CA ASP A 268 49.24 3.03 -17.17
C ASP A 268 48.22 3.69 -18.12
N ILE A 269 47.05 3.07 -18.25
CA ILE A 269 46.01 3.44 -19.22
C ILE A 269 44.93 4.24 -18.50
N THR A 270 44.71 5.48 -18.94
CA THR A 270 43.54 6.29 -18.58
C THR A 270 42.52 6.22 -19.70
N ASP A 271 41.32 5.74 -19.39
CA ASP A 271 40.17 5.72 -20.30
C ASP A 271 39.61 7.14 -20.47
N LEU A 272 39.45 7.59 -21.72
CA LEU A 272 38.94 8.93 -22.06
C LEU A 272 37.60 8.89 -22.81
N ARG A 273 37.00 7.70 -22.96
CA ARG A 273 35.74 7.51 -23.69
C ARG A 273 34.56 8.06 -22.90
N ALA A 274 33.62 8.68 -23.63
CA ALA A 274 32.23 8.83 -23.17
C ALA A 274 31.50 7.47 -23.23
N SER A 275 31.85 6.58 -22.30
CA SER A 275 31.19 5.28 -22.15
C SER A 275 29.92 5.38 -21.31
N GLU A 276 28.92 4.60 -21.70
CA GLU A 276 27.61 4.53 -21.07
C GLU A 276 27.32 3.05 -20.75
N PRO A 277 26.83 2.69 -19.54
CA PRO A 277 26.68 1.28 -19.13
C PRO A 277 25.46 0.62 -19.79
N ILE A 278 25.51 0.46 -21.10
CA ILE A 278 24.43 -0.05 -21.97
C ILE A 278 24.76 -1.49 -22.37
N ASN A 279 24.31 -2.44 -21.55
CA ASN A 279 24.55 -3.88 -21.75
C ASN A 279 23.41 -4.57 -22.54
N GLY A 280 22.57 -3.81 -23.26
CA GLY A 280 21.38 -4.33 -23.92
C GLY A 280 20.54 -3.24 -24.59
N ALA A 281 19.26 -3.54 -24.86
CA ALA A 281 18.37 -2.64 -25.59
C ALA A 281 18.21 -1.27 -24.89
N LEU A 282 18.57 -0.19 -25.61
CA LEU A 282 18.64 1.19 -25.10
C LEU A 282 17.39 1.64 -24.34
N VAL A 283 16.19 1.31 -24.85
CA VAL A 283 14.89 1.63 -24.21
C VAL A 283 14.78 1.04 -22.80
N LYS A 284 15.26 -0.19 -22.58
CA LYS A 284 15.30 -0.78 -21.22
C LYS A 284 16.27 -0.03 -20.33
N GLN A 285 17.40 0.43 -20.87
CA GLN A 285 18.41 1.13 -20.07
C GLN A 285 17.98 2.54 -19.69
N PHE A 286 17.23 3.25 -20.54
CA PHE A 286 16.56 4.48 -20.13
C PHE A 286 15.46 4.25 -19.08
N ALA A 287 14.70 3.15 -19.18
CA ALA A 287 13.69 2.79 -18.18
C ALA A 287 14.29 2.33 -16.83
N LEU A 288 15.56 1.89 -16.81
CA LEU A 288 16.28 1.42 -15.61
C LEU A 288 17.19 2.48 -14.96
N ARG A 289 17.32 3.68 -15.54
CA ARG A 289 18.09 4.78 -14.92
C ARG A 289 17.39 5.30 -13.66
N SER A 290 17.78 4.78 -12.51
CA SER A 290 17.39 5.29 -11.19
C SER A 290 18.42 6.29 -10.67
N GLY A 291 18.04 7.57 -10.52
CA GLY A 291 18.92 8.61 -9.99
C GLY A 291 18.29 10.00 -10.05
N ASP A 292 18.94 10.97 -9.41
CA ASP A 292 18.66 12.39 -9.61
C ASP A 292 19.54 12.94 -10.75
N TYR A 293 18.94 13.72 -11.63
CA TYR A 293 19.62 14.32 -12.78
C TYR A 293 19.08 15.73 -13.01
N GLU A 294 19.99 16.67 -13.27
CA GLU A 294 19.72 18.11 -13.25
C GLU A 294 18.54 18.56 -14.13
N HIS A 295 18.25 17.86 -15.23
CA HIS A 295 17.22 18.20 -16.21
C HIS A 295 16.10 17.16 -16.38
N LEU A 296 15.96 16.19 -15.46
CA LEU A 296 14.91 15.17 -15.59
C LEU A 296 13.52 15.77 -15.35
N ARG A 297 12.59 15.56 -16.30
CA ARG A 297 11.22 16.11 -16.26
C ARG A 297 10.41 15.65 -15.05
N ALA A 298 10.71 14.44 -14.58
CA ALA A 298 10.43 13.97 -13.24
C ALA A 298 11.76 13.64 -12.58
N ARG A 299 12.52 14.67 -12.17
CA ARG A 299 13.44 14.50 -11.03
C ARG A 299 12.64 13.76 -9.98
N ALA A 300 13.22 12.74 -9.37
CA ALA A 300 12.66 12.20 -8.13
C ALA A 300 12.64 13.38 -7.16
N THR A 301 11.48 14.01 -6.99
CA THR A 301 11.39 15.33 -6.36
C THR A 301 12.00 15.22 -4.99
N LYS A 302 13.11 15.93 -4.78
CA LYS A 302 13.78 15.92 -3.49
C LYS A 302 12.82 16.48 -2.45
N LYS A 303 13.11 16.20 -1.18
CA LYS A 303 12.31 16.76 -0.07
C LYS A 303 12.18 18.29 -0.27
N GLU A 304 13.27 18.92 -0.70
CA GLU A 304 13.40 20.33 -1.06
C GLU A 304 12.50 20.79 -2.23
N ASP A 305 12.41 20.04 -3.34
CA ASP A 305 11.77 20.49 -4.59
C ASP A 305 10.24 20.66 -4.48
N VAL A 306 9.61 19.97 -3.53
CA VAL A 306 8.15 19.95 -3.31
C VAL A 306 7.73 20.61 -1.99
N GLY A 307 8.64 21.36 -1.35
CA GLY A 307 8.38 21.99 -0.05
C GLY A 307 8.17 20.98 1.09
N LEU A 308 8.44 19.68 0.87
CA LEU A 308 8.51 18.71 1.96
C LEU A 308 9.69 19.00 2.89
N SER A 309 10.69 19.77 2.47
CA SER A 309 11.74 20.34 3.33
C SER A 309 11.13 21.10 4.50
N ASP A 310 10.05 21.82 4.20
CA ASP A 310 9.34 22.75 5.06
C ASP A 310 8.12 22.11 5.72
N ILE A 311 7.79 20.85 5.39
CA ILE A 311 7.18 19.97 6.39
C ILE A 311 8.25 19.70 7.44
N PRO A 312 8.06 20.11 8.71
CA PRO A 312 9.11 20.02 9.70
C PRO A 312 9.23 18.57 10.16
N ASN A 313 10.07 17.81 9.44
CA ASN A 313 10.55 16.48 9.85
C ASN A 313 11.48 16.56 11.09
N ALA A 314 11.37 17.63 11.88
CA ALA A 314 11.78 17.66 13.27
C ALA A 314 11.04 16.53 13.99
N LYS A 315 11.77 15.44 14.20
CA LYS A 315 11.36 14.35 15.08
C LYS A 315 11.81 14.73 16.48
N SER A 316 10.87 14.82 17.42
CA SER A 316 11.19 15.18 18.80
C SER A 316 10.97 14.01 19.75
N ASP A 317 11.93 13.84 20.65
CA ASP A 317 11.84 12.99 21.85
C ASP A 317 11.25 13.76 23.05
N ASP A 318 11.12 15.10 22.95
CA ASP A 318 10.72 15.98 24.05
C ASP A 318 9.20 15.98 24.30
N PRO A 319 8.72 15.53 25.48
CA PRO A 319 7.31 15.56 25.83
C PRO A 319 6.78 16.97 26.17
N GLY A 320 7.65 17.97 26.32
CA GLY A 320 7.26 19.38 26.54
C GLY A 320 6.87 20.14 25.26
N THR A 321 7.18 19.59 24.08
CA THR A 321 6.91 20.21 22.78
C THR A 321 5.46 19.97 22.35
N ASN A 322 4.70 21.06 22.15
CA ASN A 322 3.32 21.02 21.63
C ASN A 322 3.22 21.78 20.29
N SER A 323 3.89 21.26 19.26
CA SER A 323 3.86 21.84 17.91
C SER A 323 3.20 20.87 16.93
N SER A 324 2.16 21.33 16.22
CA SER A 324 1.52 20.58 15.12
C SER A 324 2.46 20.31 13.94
N GLU A 325 3.60 21.01 13.93
CA GLU A 325 4.66 20.89 12.95
C GLU A 325 5.67 19.78 13.31
N ILE A 326 5.69 19.25 14.54
CA ILE A 326 6.73 18.33 15.02
C ILE A 326 6.19 16.90 15.18
N LEU A 327 6.91 15.92 14.62
CA LEU A 327 6.53 14.51 14.74
C LEU A 327 7.08 13.89 16.04
N ALA A 328 6.20 13.34 16.87
CA ALA A 328 6.59 12.56 18.04
C ALA A 328 7.30 11.27 17.63
N THR A 329 8.45 10.98 18.24
CA THR A 329 9.14 9.70 18.03
C THR A 329 8.46 8.56 18.79
N THR A 330 8.84 7.32 18.46
CA THR A 330 8.50 6.14 19.28
C THR A 330 9.04 6.24 20.71
N LYS A 331 10.14 6.98 20.92
CA LYS A 331 10.70 7.26 22.24
C LYS A 331 9.86 8.28 23.02
N ALA A 332 9.44 9.39 22.40
CA ALA A 332 8.48 10.33 23.00
C ALA A 332 7.16 9.63 23.38
N LEU A 333 6.60 8.82 22.49
CA LEU A 333 5.36 8.08 22.75
C LEU A 333 5.53 7.05 23.89
N ASN A 334 6.68 6.40 24.00
CA ASN A 334 6.97 5.48 25.11
C ASN A 334 7.17 6.23 26.44
N LEU A 335 7.82 7.40 26.43
CA LEU A 335 7.93 8.25 27.62
C LEU A 335 6.55 8.74 28.10
N LEU A 336 5.69 9.20 27.19
CA LEU A 336 4.31 9.59 27.52
C LEU A 336 3.52 8.43 28.12
N ARG A 337 3.61 7.23 27.53
CA ARG A 337 2.98 6.01 28.09
C ARG A 337 3.50 5.66 29.48
N GLN A 338 4.80 5.83 29.72
CA GLN A 338 5.39 5.64 31.06
C GLN A 338 4.89 6.69 32.06
N GLN A 339 4.84 7.96 31.68
CA GLN A 339 4.35 9.05 32.53
C GLN A 339 2.86 8.89 32.90
N ILE A 340 2.00 8.50 31.95
CA ILE A 340 0.59 8.18 32.22
C ILE A 340 0.49 6.98 33.17
N ALA A 341 1.22 5.88 32.90
CA ALA A 341 1.24 4.74 33.80
C ALA A 341 1.77 5.10 35.20
N GLU A 342 2.72 6.04 35.32
CA GLU A 342 3.27 6.50 36.60
C GLU A 342 2.36 7.44 37.39
N SER A 343 1.56 8.27 36.71
CA SER A 343 0.58 9.14 37.37
C SER A 343 -0.56 8.33 37.99
N GLU A 344 -0.96 7.23 37.34
CA GLU A 344 -1.98 6.28 37.80
C GLU A 344 -1.53 5.40 38.98
N VAL A 345 -0.24 5.05 39.14
CA VAL A 345 0.21 4.18 40.26
C VAL A 345 -0.23 4.74 41.60
N ARG A 346 -0.86 3.91 42.45
CA ARG A 346 -1.56 4.22 43.72
C ARG A 346 -3.05 4.54 43.61
N GLU A 347 -3.59 4.77 42.42
CA GLU A 347 -5.02 5.05 42.25
C GLU A 347 -5.86 3.83 42.65
N VAL A 348 -6.83 4.05 43.53
CA VAL A 348 -7.84 3.06 43.93
C VAL A 348 -9.14 3.38 43.21
N PHE A 349 -9.65 2.42 42.44
CA PHE A 349 -10.79 2.59 41.55
C PHE A 349 -11.72 1.37 41.58
N ALA A 350 -12.97 1.55 41.14
CA ALA A 350 -13.98 0.51 41.11
C ALA A 350 -14.22 0.01 39.68
N VAL A 351 -14.41 -1.30 39.50
CA VAL A 351 -14.78 -1.92 38.21
C VAL A 351 -15.99 -2.84 38.35
N ALA A 352 -16.77 -2.96 37.28
CA ALA A 352 -17.88 -3.91 37.15
C ALA A 352 -17.46 -5.34 36.76
N MET A 353 -16.16 -5.64 36.85
CA MET A 353 -15.56 -6.94 36.50
C MET A 353 -15.18 -7.71 37.77
N ASP A 354 -15.11 -9.04 37.68
CA ASP A 354 -14.73 -9.96 38.76
C ASP A 354 -13.19 -10.13 38.91
N THR A 355 -12.45 -9.75 37.87
CA THR A 355 -10.99 -9.75 37.78
C THR A 355 -10.44 -8.31 37.63
N PRO A 356 -9.28 -8.00 38.24
CA PRO A 356 -8.67 -6.69 38.08
C PRO A 356 -8.14 -6.53 36.64
N PRO A 357 -8.32 -5.36 35.99
CA PRO A 357 -7.77 -5.12 34.67
C PRO A 357 -6.22 -5.12 34.68
N PRO A 358 -5.56 -5.36 33.52
CA PRO A 358 -4.10 -5.34 33.41
C PRO A 358 -3.48 -4.05 33.99
N GLY A 359 -2.37 -4.20 34.73
CA GLY A 359 -1.73 -3.08 35.44
C GLY A 359 -2.42 -2.70 36.77
N SER A 360 -3.33 -3.54 37.28
CA SER A 360 -3.92 -3.36 38.61
C SER A 360 -3.99 -4.66 39.43
N LEU A 361 -4.09 -4.52 40.74
CA LEU A 361 -4.31 -5.60 41.72
C LEU A 361 -5.67 -5.39 42.40
N LYS A 362 -6.24 -6.44 43.01
CA LYS A 362 -7.42 -6.30 43.87
C LYS A 362 -7.02 -5.51 45.13
N ALA A 363 -7.77 -4.46 45.47
CA ALA A 363 -7.63 -3.76 46.74
C ALA A 363 -8.38 -4.57 47.81
N ASN A 364 -7.68 -5.51 48.44
CA ASN A 364 -8.25 -6.53 49.32
C ASN A 364 -7.40 -6.83 50.57
N GLY A 365 -6.51 -5.91 50.97
CA GLY A 365 -5.64 -6.09 52.14
C GLY A 365 -4.45 -7.04 51.95
N ALA A 366 -4.30 -7.69 50.79
CA ALA A 366 -3.26 -8.68 50.57
C ALA A 366 -1.84 -8.10 50.71
N ALA A 367 -0.93 -8.89 51.29
CA ALA A 367 0.50 -8.62 51.28
C ALA A 367 1.09 -8.97 49.90
N VAL A 368 1.77 -8.02 49.28
CA VAL A 368 2.35 -8.16 47.92
C VAL A 368 3.83 -7.77 47.92
N SER A 369 4.60 -8.29 46.95
CA SER A 369 6.06 -8.12 46.90
C SER A 369 6.49 -6.67 46.63
N ARG A 370 7.41 -6.17 47.46
CA ARG A 370 8.07 -4.86 47.30
C ARG A 370 8.94 -4.79 46.04
N THR A 371 9.49 -5.91 45.57
CA THR A 371 10.34 -5.93 44.36
C THR A 371 9.50 -6.02 43.09
N ALA A 372 8.45 -6.85 43.08
CA ALA A 372 7.55 -6.96 41.94
C ALA A 372 6.70 -5.70 41.72
N TYR A 373 6.32 -5.02 42.81
CA TYR A 373 5.48 -3.82 42.80
C TYR A 373 6.20 -2.60 43.39
N ALA A 374 7.48 -2.43 43.03
CA ALA A 374 8.36 -1.39 43.59
C ALA A 374 7.82 0.04 43.41
N ARG A 375 7.20 0.33 42.26
CA ARG A 375 6.54 1.63 41.97
C ARG A 375 5.41 1.91 42.95
N LEU A 376 4.50 0.94 43.15
CA LEU A 376 3.43 1.05 44.13
C LEU A 376 3.94 1.18 45.57
N PHE A 377 4.93 0.36 45.96
CA PHE A 377 5.54 0.42 47.28
C PHE A 377 6.15 1.80 47.56
N ALA A 378 6.85 2.39 46.58
CA ALA A 378 7.41 3.73 46.71
C ALA A 378 6.34 4.84 46.89
N LYS A 379 5.09 4.62 46.44
CA LYS A 379 3.99 5.59 46.61
C LYS A 379 3.20 5.40 47.91
N ILE A 380 2.86 4.16 48.28
CA ILE A 380 1.97 3.90 49.44
C ILE A 380 2.70 3.41 50.69
N GLY A 381 3.93 2.91 50.55
CA GLY A 381 4.74 2.36 51.63
C GLY A 381 4.04 1.23 52.38
N THR A 382 4.18 1.23 53.70
CA THR A 382 3.53 0.29 54.63
C THR A 382 2.23 0.83 55.25
N ARG A 383 1.62 1.87 54.66
CA ARG A 383 0.46 2.59 55.24
C ARG A 383 -0.73 1.69 55.59
N PHE A 384 -0.96 0.63 54.81
CA PHE A 384 -2.04 -0.32 55.02
C PHE A 384 -1.58 -1.63 55.70
N GLY A 385 -0.32 -1.68 56.15
CA GLY A 385 0.32 -2.83 56.79
C GLY A 385 1.72 -3.09 56.24
N ALA A 386 2.61 -3.58 57.11
CA ALA A 386 4.01 -3.81 56.80
C ALA A 386 4.31 -5.13 56.05
N GLY A 387 3.28 -5.96 55.80
CA GLY A 387 3.45 -7.34 55.32
C GLY A 387 4.28 -8.18 56.31
N ASP A 388 5.20 -8.97 55.78
CA ASP A 388 6.28 -9.67 56.50
C ASP A 388 7.38 -8.73 57.08
N GLY A 389 7.24 -7.41 56.92
CA GLY A 389 8.21 -6.41 57.37
C GLY A 389 9.41 -6.21 56.43
N ILE A 390 9.76 -7.20 55.61
CA ILE A 390 11.01 -7.23 54.83
C ILE A 390 10.73 -7.19 53.32
N ASN A 391 10.00 -8.17 52.78
CA ASN A 391 9.85 -8.39 51.33
C ASN A 391 8.51 -7.91 50.78
N THR A 392 7.53 -7.65 51.64
CA THR A 392 6.14 -7.38 51.26
C THR A 392 5.55 -6.13 51.93
N PHE A 393 4.41 -5.67 51.43
CA PHE A 393 3.61 -4.59 52.01
C PHE A 393 2.14 -4.87 51.72
N ASN A 394 1.23 -4.35 52.55
CA ASN A 394 -0.20 -4.60 52.35
C ASN A 394 -0.82 -3.56 51.41
N LEU A 395 -1.75 -4.03 50.56
CA LEU A 395 -2.66 -3.19 49.81
C LEU A 395 -3.77 -2.62 50.71
N PRO A 396 -4.44 -1.51 50.32
CA PRO A 396 -5.66 -1.08 51.00
C PRO A 396 -6.77 -2.14 50.93
N ASP A 397 -7.68 -2.12 51.90
CA ASP A 397 -8.87 -2.97 51.92
C ASP A 397 -10.16 -2.14 52.11
N PRO A 398 -10.72 -1.57 51.03
CA PRO A 398 -11.98 -0.84 51.07
C PRO A 398 -13.23 -1.74 51.03
N ARG A 399 -13.10 -3.07 51.12
CA ARG A 399 -14.24 -3.99 51.00
C ARG A 399 -15.23 -3.78 52.15
N GLY A 400 -16.48 -3.45 51.82
CA GLY A 400 -17.52 -3.11 52.80
C GLY A 400 -17.40 -1.69 53.39
N LEU A 401 -16.44 -0.88 52.94
CA LEU A 401 -16.23 0.48 53.45
C LEU A 401 -16.74 1.55 52.47
N HIS A 402 -17.27 2.64 53.01
CA HIS A 402 -17.60 3.82 52.21
C HIS A 402 -16.39 4.77 52.12
N LEU A 403 -16.12 5.30 50.93
CA LEU A 403 -15.07 6.29 50.73
C LEU A 403 -15.49 7.64 51.34
N ARG A 404 -14.67 8.13 52.27
CA ARG A 404 -14.76 9.48 52.84
C ARG A 404 -13.43 10.18 52.59
N TYR A 405 -13.48 11.36 51.95
CA TYR A 405 -12.29 12.17 51.72
C TYR A 405 -11.65 12.58 53.06
N TRP A 406 -10.31 12.56 53.09
CA TRP A 406 -9.53 12.97 54.25
C TRP A 406 -9.71 14.47 54.51
N ASP A 407 -9.70 14.86 55.78
CA ASP A 407 -9.92 16.26 56.21
C ASP A 407 -8.78 17.20 55.78
N ASP A 408 -7.54 16.69 55.75
CA ASP A 408 -6.32 17.38 55.32
C ASP A 408 -6.18 18.82 55.90
N GLY A 409 -6.57 19.00 57.16
CA GLY A 409 -6.49 20.27 57.88
C GLY A 409 -7.71 21.20 57.75
N ARG A 410 -8.80 20.76 57.11
CA ARG A 410 -10.06 21.52 57.00
C ARG A 410 -10.77 21.72 58.35
N GLY A 411 -10.53 20.84 59.34
CA GLY A 411 -11.03 20.97 60.71
C GLY A 411 -12.46 20.45 60.94
N ILE A 412 -13.04 19.70 60.01
CA ILE A 412 -14.37 19.07 60.18
C ILE A 412 -14.23 17.68 60.81
N ASP A 413 -13.19 16.94 60.46
CA ASP A 413 -12.85 15.61 60.99
C ASP A 413 -11.43 15.65 61.59
N ALA A 414 -11.22 16.63 62.48
CA ALA A 414 -9.92 16.90 63.09
C ALA A 414 -9.42 15.71 63.92
N GLY A 415 -8.22 15.21 63.59
CA GLY A 415 -7.64 13.99 64.17
C GLY A 415 -7.78 12.75 63.28
N ARG A 416 -8.55 12.81 62.19
CA ARG A 416 -8.58 11.75 61.17
C ARG A 416 -7.26 11.70 60.40
N VAL A 417 -6.69 10.50 60.22
CA VAL A 417 -5.45 10.30 59.44
C VAL A 417 -5.71 9.52 58.14
N LEU A 418 -4.96 9.84 57.08
CA LEU A 418 -5.12 9.22 55.76
C LEU A 418 -4.95 7.69 55.83
N GLY A 419 -5.97 6.95 55.38
CA GLY A 419 -5.98 5.49 55.36
C GLY A 419 -6.43 4.80 56.66
N SER A 420 -6.83 5.55 57.69
CA SER A 420 -7.38 4.95 58.92
C SER A 420 -8.80 4.37 58.72
N TYR A 421 -9.16 3.37 59.53
CA TYR A 421 -10.52 2.81 59.60
C TYR A 421 -11.42 3.62 60.55
N GLN A 422 -12.73 3.69 60.28
CA GLN A 422 -13.76 4.28 61.15
C GLN A 422 -14.98 3.35 61.08
N ALA A 423 -15.48 2.96 62.26
CA ALA A 423 -16.74 2.22 62.37
C ALA A 423 -17.93 3.14 62.02
N ASP A 424 -19.07 2.55 61.66
CA ASP A 424 -20.28 3.31 61.44
C ASP A 424 -20.80 3.94 62.74
N ALA A 425 -21.50 5.07 62.61
CA ALA A 425 -22.08 5.79 63.73
C ALA A 425 -23.35 6.51 63.29
N ILE A 426 -24.42 6.37 64.07
CA ILE A 426 -25.65 7.14 63.88
C ILE A 426 -25.50 8.50 64.57
N ARG A 427 -25.94 9.57 63.91
CA ARG A 427 -25.96 10.91 64.52
C ARG A 427 -26.84 10.90 65.78
N SER A 428 -26.38 11.53 66.84
CA SER A 428 -27.16 11.71 68.07
C SER A 428 -28.54 12.31 67.74
N HIS A 429 -29.58 11.65 68.24
CA HIS A 429 -30.98 12.00 68.04
C HIS A 429 -31.79 11.59 69.28
N THR A 430 -33.01 12.11 69.40
CA THR A 430 -33.96 11.76 70.45
C THR A 430 -35.24 11.19 69.83
N ALA A 431 -35.97 10.39 70.61
CA ALA A 431 -37.28 9.88 70.25
C ALA A 431 -38.28 10.24 71.36
N THR A 432 -39.48 10.68 70.98
CA THR A 432 -40.56 10.96 71.92
C THR A 432 -41.40 9.71 72.11
N GLY A 433 -41.47 9.19 73.34
CA GLY A 433 -42.41 8.14 73.73
C GLY A 433 -43.61 8.75 74.46
N THR A 434 -44.80 8.23 74.21
CA THR A 434 -46.01 8.51 75.00
C THR A 434 -46.54 7.24 75.64
N THR A 435 -47.09 7.36 76.84
CA THR A 435 -47.85 6.30 77.49
C THR A 435 -49.34 6.67 77.48
N ASN A 436 -50.21 5.69 77.30
CA ASN A 436 -51.63 5.89 77.54
C ASN A 436 -51.88 6.03 79.06
N PRO A 437 -52.91 6.77 79.50
CA PRO A 437 -53.28 6.85 80.91
C PRO A 437 -53.44 5.46 81.53
N GLY A 438 -52.63 5.16 82.54
CA GLY A 438 -52.50 3.81 83.10
C GLY A 438 -53.53 3.49 84.17
N GLY A 439 -54.28 2.40 83.97
CA GLY A 439 -54.90 1.62 85.05
C GLY A 439 -56.18 2.17 85.68
N ALA A 440 -57.23 1.36 85.70
CA ALA A 440 -58.35 1.57 86.62
C ALA A 440 -57.88 1.26 88.06
N HIS A 441 -58.11 2.17 89.00
CA HIS A 441 -57.81 1.98 90.41
C HIS A 441 -59.07 1.56 91.17
N THR A 442 -58.96 0.53 92.02
CA THR A 442 -60.02 0.10 92.94
C THR A 442 -59.61 0.44 94.37
N PRO A 443 -60.04 1.59 94.93
CA PRO A 443 -59.70 1.95 96.29
C PRO A 443 -60.52 1.11 97.27
N THR A 444 -59.86 0.53 98.27
CA THR A 444 -60.54 -0.19 99.36
C THR A 444 -61.16 0.80 100.34
N ALA A 445 -62.40 0.53 100.72
CA ALA A 445 -63.14 1.27 101.74
C ALA A 445 -63.45 0.35 102.93
N THR A 446 -63.41 0.89 104.15
CA THR A 446 -63.74 0.14 105.37
C THR A 446 -64.70 0.93 106.26
N THR A 447 -65.49 0.20 107.06
CA THR A 447 -66.38 0.71 108.10
C THR A 447 -65.87 0.32 109.48
N ALA A 448 -66.01 1.23 110.45
CA ALA A 448 -65.74 0.91 111.87
C ALA A 448 -66.91 0.11 112.49
N SER A 449 -66.64 -0.73 113.49
CA SER A 449 -67.68 -1.49 114.21
C SER A 449 -68.47 -0.61 115.18
N ALA A 450 -69.81 -0.69 115.15
CA ALA A 450 -70.74 0.08 115.99
C ALA A 450 -72.08 -0.69 116.17
N GLY A 451 -72.95 -0.25 117.10
CA GLY A 451 -74.37 -0.68 117.14
C GLY A 451 -74.91 -1.39 118.39
N ARG A 452 -74.13 -1.58 119.47
CA ARG A 452 -74.52 -2.43 120.63
C ARG A 452 -75.13 -1.67 121.83
N HIS A 453 -76.31 -2.07 122.33
CA HIS A 453 -76.99 -1.52 123.54
C HIS A 453 -78.11 -2.44 124.10
N ALA A 454 -78.61 -2.24 125.34
CA ALA A 454 -79.64 -3.11 125.96
C ALA A 454 -80.64 -2.39 126.90
N HIS A 455 -81.74 -3.06 127.27
CA HIS A 455 -82.85 -2.54 128.11
C HIS A 455 -83.32 -3.53 129.20
N ALA A 456 -84.16 -3.06 130.15
CA ALA A 456 -84.59 -3.81 131.35
C ALA A 456 -86.12 -3.88 131.54
N VAL A 457 -86.61 -4.91 132.24
CA VAL A 457 -88.03 -5.18 132.56
C VAL A 457 -88.18 -5.67 134.02
N ARG A 458 -89.38 -5.57 134.60
CA ARG A 458 -89.66 -5.91 136.03
C ARG A 458 -90.79 -6.93 136.17
N SER A 459 -90.72 -7.77 137.21
CA SER A 459 -91.79 -8.70 137.64
C SER A 459 -92.08 -8.57 139.14
N GLY A 460 -93.31 -8.91 139.57
CA GLY A 460 -93.72 -8.92 140.98
C GLY A 460 -94.50 -10.17 141.36
N ALA A 461 -94.64 -10.42 142.67
CA ALA A 461 -95.39 -11.53 143.26
C ALA A 461 -96.43 -10.98 144.25
N ASN A 462 -97.62 -11.58 144.31
CA ASN A 462 -98.75 -11.09 145.08
C ASN A 462 -99.31 -12.12 146.07
N THR A 463 -99.80 -11.62 147.21
CA THR A 463 -100.90 -12.19 148.01
C THR A 463 -101.77 -11.01 148.49
N PRO A 464 -103.08 -11.21 148.77
CA PRO A 464 -104.11 -10.16 148.67
C PRO A 464 -104.12 -9.14 149.82
N ASP A 465 -104.89 -8.05 149.70
CA ASP A 465 -105.25 -7.27 150.88
C ASP A 465 -106.04 -8.17 151.86
N GLY A 466 -105.88 -7.87 153.15
CA GLY A 466 -106.11 -8.88 154.17
C GLY A 466 -107.57 -9.23 154.31
N VAL A 467 -107.98 -10.37 153.73
CA VAL A 467 -109.37 -10.90 153.60
C VAL A 467 -110.07 -10.41 152.31
N ASP A 468 -110.98 -11.26 151.79
CA ASP A 468 -111.88 -11.07 150.63
C ASP A 468 -111.22 -10.73 149.27
N GLN A 469 -110.97 -11.69 148.37
CA GLN A 469 -111.89 -12.68 147.74
C GLN A 469 -112.94 -12.11 146.76
N GLU A 470 -112.62 -11.05 145.99
CA GLU A 470 -113.35 -10.69 144.77
C GLU A 470 -112.41 -10.46 143.57
N GLY A 471 -112.85 -10.80 142.35
CA GLY A 471 -112.08 -10.55 141.13
C GLY A 471 -112.25 -11.53 139.97
N ASP A 472 -113.45 -12.07 139.75
CA ASP A 472 -113.79 -12.89 138.57
C ASP A 472 -113.62 -12.05 137.27
N ALA A 473 -113.20 -12.59 136.12
CA ALA A 473 -113.55 -13.89 135.57
C ALA A 473 -112.40 -14.91 135.38
N ASP A 474 -112.58 -16.07 136.02
CA ASP A 474 -112.50 -17.40 135.37
C ASP A 474 -111.15 -17.93 134.83
N GLU A 475 -110.06 -17.64 135.55
CA GLU A 475 -108.98 -18.59 135.87
C GLU A 475 -108.46 -19.61 134.77
N PRO A 476 -108.01 -20.86 135.07
CA PRO A 476 -106.55 -21.08 135.06
C PRO A 476 -106.09 -22.27 134.21
N ARG A 477 -104.83 -22.27 133.73
CA ARG A 477 -104.04 -23.52 133.53
C ARG A 477 -102.57 -23.41 133.90
N ASN A 478 -102.29 -23.83 135.13
CA ASN A 478 -101.00 -24.36 135.57
C ASN A 478 -100.65 -25.65 134.78
N ILE A 479 -99.37 -25.88 134.49
CA ILE A 479 -98.75 -27.21 134.54
C ILE A 479 -97.25 -27.11 134.87
N VAL A 480 -96.94 -27.39 136.15
CA VAL A 480 -95.74 -28.11 136.65
C VAL A 480 -95.21 -29.14 135.62
N ASN A 481 -93.92 -29.47 135.49
CA ASN A 481 -92.75 -29.37 136.36
C ASN A 481 -91.48 -29.48 135.44
N TYR A 482 -90.21 -29.55 135.84
CA TYR A 482 -89.49 -29.75 137.12
C TYR A 482 -88.13 -29.02 137.04
N GLY A 483 -87.44 -28.85 138.18
CA GLY A 483 -86.04 -29.29 138.24
C GLY A 483 -84.89 -28.33 137.93
N GLN A 484 -84.93 -27.05 138.31
CA GLN A 484 -83.83 -26.43 139.08
C GLN A 484 -84.23 -25.06 139.68
N PRO A 485 -83.93 -24.77 140.96
CA PRO A 485 -84.20 -23.45 141.56
C PRO A 485 -83.19 -22.38 141.11
N GLY A 486 -83.66 -21.14 140.91
CA GLY A 486 -82.79 -19.96 141.06
C GLY A 486 -82.32 -19.21 139.81
N VAL A 487 -83.20 -18.94 138.85
CA VAL A 487 -83.14 -17.63 138.15
C VAL A 487 -83.84 -16.59 139.07
N HIS A 488 -83.87 -15.27 138.85
CA HIS A 488 -84.76 -14.59 137.89
C HIS A 488 -84.38 -13.10 137.76
N ASP A 489 -83.30 -12.82 137.03
CA ASP A 489 -83.20 -11.61 136.20
C ASP A 489 -82.88 -12.08 134.78
N LYS A 490 -83.71 -11.69 133.80
CA LYS A 490 -83.48 -11.96 132.37
C LYS A 490 -83.81 -10.72 131.55
N SER A 491 -82.82 -10.22 130.80
CA SER A 491 -82.96 -9.14 129.83
C SER A 491 -83.47 -9.65 128.48
N THR A 492 -83.97 -8.73 127.65
CA THR A 492 -84.40 -8.99 126.26
C THR A 492 -83.23 -8.83 125.27
N SER A 493 -83.41 -9.31 124.04
CA SER A 493 -82.40 -9.26 122.96
C SER A 493 -82.16 -7.86 122.37
N GLU A 494 -80.91 -7.60 121.98
CA GLU A 494 -80.42 -6.40 121.29
C GLU A 494 -81.14 -6.11 119.95
N ASN A 495 -81.64 -4.89 119.72
CA ASN A 495 -82.07 -4.39 118.40
C ASN A 495 -82.29 -2.85 118.37
N GLY A 496 -81.73 -2.13 117.38
CA GLY A 496 -81.97 -0.69 117.16
C GLY A 496 -81.05 -0.05 116.10
N ASP A 497 -81.47 1.10 115.54
CA ASP A 497 -80.80 1.79 114.41
C ASP A 497 -79.39 2.33 114.73
N HIS A 498 -78.49 2.28 113.75
CA HIS A 498 -77.13 2.86 113.85
C HIS A 498 -76.56 3.24 112.46
N THR A 499 -75.44 3.97 112.45
CA THR A 499 -74.72 4.38 111.23
C THR A 499 -73.23 4.03 111.32
N HIS A 500 -72.58 3.91 110.16
CA HIS A 500 -71.12 3.67 110.06
C HIS A 500 -70.44 4.77 109.24
N PRO A 501 -69.32 5.37 109.73
CA PRO A 501 -68.45 6.16 108.88
C PRO A 501 -67.65 5.24 107.95
N VAL A 502 -67.50 5.67 106.69
CA VAL A 502 -66.70 4.99 105.66
C VAL A 502 -65.45 5.82 105.39
N THR A 503 -64.27 5.20 105.46
CA THR A 503 -63.00 5.85 105.07
C THR A 503 -62.44 5.18 103.81
N VAL A 504 -61.98 5.98 102.86
CA VAL A 504 -61.33 5.54 101.62
C VAL A 504 -59.87 5.98 101.65
N ALA A 505 -58.93 5.04 101.50
CA ALA A 505 -57.50 5.35 101.50
C ALA A 505 -57.04 5.88 100.12
N PRO A 506 -56.11 6.86 100.07
CA PRO A 506 -55.51 7.29 98.81
C PRO A 506 -54.65 6.18 98.21
N VAL A 507 -54.69 6.04 96.88
CA VAL A 507 -53.84 5.11 96.14
C VAL A 507 -52.46 5.78 95.94
N PRO A 508 -51.34 5.17 96.35
CA PRO A 508 -50.01 5.76 96.16
C PRO A 508 -49.60 5.89 94.68
N ASP A 509 -48.80 6.92 94.39
CA ASP A 509 -48.10 7.03 93.11
C ASP A 509 -47.19 5.82 92.87
N HIS A 510 -47.12 5.38 91.62
CA HIS A 510 -46.28 4.25 91.20
C HIS A 510 -45.66 4.53 89.83
N VAL A 511 -44.57 3.81 89.51
CA VAL A 511 -43.81 3.96 88.26
C VAL A 511 -43.77 2.64 87.50
N HIS A 512 -43.70 2.72 86.18
CA HIS A 512 -43.54 1.56 85.29
C HIS A 512 -42.18 1.60 84.60
N PRO A 513 -41.43 0.49 84.53
CA PRO A 513 -40.20 0.43 83.75
C PRO A 513 -40.52 0.48 82.24
N VAL A 514 -39.98 1.47 81.54
CA VAL A 514 -40.05 1.57 80.07
C VAL A 514 -38.79 0.96 79.48
N THR A 515 -38.93 -0.10 78.68
CA THR A 515 -37.82 -0.72 77.95
C THR A 515 -37.88 -0.30 76.48
N VAL A 516 -36.80 0.29 75.98
CA VAL A 516 -36.61 0.58 74.55
C VAL A 516 -35.70 -0.50 73.97
N SER A 517 -36.23 -1.31 73.06
CA SER A 517 -35.45 -2.33 72.35
C SER A 517 -34.66 -1.72 71.19
N TYR A 518 -33.51 -2.33 70.86
CA TYR A 518 -32.74 -1.96 69.67
C TYR A 518 -33.54 -2.29 68.39
N ILE A 519 -33.59 -1.35 67.46
CA ILE A 519 -34.23 -1.50 66.14
C ILE A 519 -33.20 -1.11 65.07
N GLY A 520 -32.83 -2.03 64.19
CA GLY A 520 -31.87 -1.78 63.12
C GLY A 520 -31.20 -3.06 62.61
N ALA A 521 -30.30 -2.89 61.63
CA ALA A 521 -29.36 -3.92 61.20
C ALA A 521 -28.05 -3.79 62.00
N ALA A 522 -27.13 -4.75 61.82
CA ALA A 522 -25.82 -4.76 62.47
C ALA A 522 -24.84 -3.67 61.98
N GLU A 523 -25.22 -2.85 60.99
CA GLU A 523 -24.40 -1.78 60.39
C GLU A 523 -25.33 -0.73 59.77
N THR A 524 -24.96 0.54 59.91
CA THR A 524 -25.64 1.69 59.31
C THR A 524 -25.22 1.85 57.84
N ARG A 525 -26.09 1.49 56.90
CA ARG A 525 -25.77 1.51 55.45
C ARG A 525 -26.67 2.45 54.65
N PRO A 526 -26.13 3.31 53.77
CA PRO A 526 -26.90 3.90 52.67
C PRO A 526 -27.19 2.84 51.60
N GLN A 527 -28.10 3.15 50.67
CA GLN A 527 -28.27 2.36 49.45
C GLN A 527 -26.95 2.32 48.65
N ASN A 528 -26.51 1.12 48.26
CA ASN A 528 -25.22 0.91 47.60
C ASN A 528 -25.28 -0.28 46.63
N ILE A 529 -24.25 -0.40 45.79
CA ILE A 529 -24.03 -1.49 44.83
C ILE A 529 -22.57 -1.95 44.94
N ALA A 530 -22.34 -3.26 44.83
CA ALA A 530 -21.01 -3.84 44.95
C ALA A 530 -20.24 -3.78 43.61
N PHE A 531 -19.06 -3.18 43.64
CA PHE A 531 -18.06 -3.20 42.57
C PHE A 531 -16.74 -3.77 43.09
N LEU A 532 -15.90 -4.32 42.20
CA LEU A 532 -14.56 -4.77 42.59
C LEU A 532 -13.64 -3.55 42.75
N ALA A 533 -13.09 -3.38 43.95
CA ALA A 533 -12.06 -2.38 44.20
C ALA A 533 -10.69 -2.88 43.71
N CYS A 534 -10.01 -2.05 42.92
CA CYS A 534 -8.70 -2.31 42.33
C CYS A 534 -7.71 -1.19 42.67
N ILE A 535 -6.40 -1.47 42.59
CA ILE A 535 -5.32 -0.50 42.75
C ILE A 535 -4.27 -0.64 41.64
N LYS A 536 -3.88 0.47 41.01
CA LYS A 536 -2.84 0.53 39.95
C LYS A 536 -1.42 0.40 40.54
N TYR A 537 -0.53 -0.37 39.89
CA TYR A 537 0.80 -0.72 40.41
C TYR A 537 2.03 -0.22 39.61
#